data_AF-A0A7J6UYW2-F1
#
_entry.id   AF-A0A7J6UYW2-F1
#
_cell.length_a   1.000
_cell.length_b   1.000
_cell.length_c   1.000
_cell.angle_alpha   90.00
_cell.angle_beta   90.00
_cell.angle_gamma   90.00
#
_symmetry.space_group_name_H-M   'P 1'
#
loop_
_entity.id
_entity.type
_entity.pdbx_description
1 polymer ?
#
loop_
_entity_poly.entity_id
_entity_poly.type
_entity_poly.pdbx_seq_one_letter_code
_entity_poly.pdbx_strand_id
1 'polypeptide(L)'
;MGIKKRKLIKLKEKFFQQNGGLLLKQQIEGAGKSTKIFTTEELKLATNNYNQNRIIGQGGSGTVYKGILSDHRIVAIKKSKNIDESQLGQFINEIVILTQINHRNVVKLIGCCLENQVPLLVYEFVSNGTLFHHLHEKSGEMSSISWEDRLRIATESAGALSYLHSAASIPVIHRDVKSANILLDEHYTAKVADFGASSFGVVLAELLTGKKPLCLERSQEQRNLAAYFVLSLKENRLFEVIEARVVNE
;
A
#
# COMPACT_ATOMS: atom_id res chain seq x y z
N MET A 1 -13.67 -34.34 13.80
CA MET A 1 -13.71 -33.06 13.03
C MET A 1 -14.51 -33.24 11.74
N GLY A 2 -15.63 -32.54 11.57
CA GLY A 2 -16.62 -32.79 10.49
C GLY A 2 -16.23 -32.28 9.08
N ILE A 3 -16.80 -32.90 8.05
CA ILE A 3 -16.53 -32.70 6.61
C ILE A 3 -16.60 -31.23 6.18
N LYS A 4 -17.53 -30.43 6.73
CA LYS A 4 -17.68 -29.00 6.42
C LYS A 4 -16.44 -28.17 6.79
N LYS A 5 -15.82 -28.45 7.95
CA LYS A 5 -14.61 -27.75 8.41
C LYS A 5 -13.41 -28.02 7.50
N ARG A 6 -13.26 -29.28 7.04
CA ARG A 6 -12.20 -29.67 6.09
C ARG A 6 -12.34 -28.97 4.73
N LYS A 7 -13.56 -28.83 4.20
CA LYS A 7 -13.80 -28.10 2.94
C LYS A 7 -13.40 -26.63 3.05
N LEU A 8 -13.74 -25.97 4.16
CA LEU A 8 -13.40 -24.57 4.39
C LEU A 8 -11.88 -24.36 4.48
N ILE A 9 -11.15 -25.23 5.19
CA ILE A 9 -9.68 -25.16 5.29
C ILE A 9 -9.04 -25.26 3.90
N LYS A 10 -9.45 -26.25 3.09
CA LYS A 10 -8.95 -26.41 1.72
C LYS A 10 -9.24 -25.18 0.84
N LEU A 11 -10.38 -24.54 1.03
CA LEU A 11 -10.75 -23.35 0.27
C LEU A 11 -9.87 -22.15 0.63
N LYS A 12 -9.60 -21.93 1.91
CA LYS A 12 -8.69 -20.87 2.36
C LYS A 12 -7.27 -21.07 1.87
N GLU A 13 -6.79 -22.32 1.93
CA GLU A 13 -5.47 -22.67 1.42
C GLU A 13 -5.38 -22.45 -0.08
N LYS A 14 -6.44 -22.79 -0.84
CA LYS A 14 -6.54 -22.45 -2.25
C LYS A 14 -6.42 -20.94 -2.49
N PHE A 15 -7.16 -20.11 -1.74
CA PHE A 15 -7.05 -18.66 -1.88
C PHE A 15 -5.67 -18.13 -1.48
N PHE A 16 -5.08 -18.64 -0.41
CA PHE A 16 -3.74 -18.29 0.01
C PHE A 16 -2.72 -18.51 -1.12
N GLN A 17 -2.81 -19.66 -1.81
CA GLN A 17 -1.94 -19.96 -2.96
C GLN A 17 -2.23 -19.04 -4.16
N GLN A 18 -3.51 -18.85 -4.50
CA GLN A 18 -3.92 -18.00 -5.63
C GLN A 18 -3.53 -16.53 -5.45
N ASN A 19 -3.57 -16.03 -4.22
CA ASN A 19 -3.24 -14.64 -3.87
C ASN A 19 -1.73 -14.42 -3.68
N GLY A 20 -0.89 -15.36 -4.11
CA GLY A 20 0.57 -15.21 -4.07
C GLY A 20 1.20 -15.40 -2.68
N GLY A 21 0.54 -16.10 -1.76
CA GLY A 21 0.98 -16.21 -0.37
C GLY A 21 2.36 -16.84 -0.18
N LEU A 22 2.81 -17.71 -1.09
CA LEU A 22 4.18 -18.26 -1.06
C LEU A 22 5.24 -17.19 -1.39
N LEU A 23 5.02 -16.43 -2.47
CA LEU A 23 5.92 -15.33 -2.86
C LEU A 23 5.98 -14.27 -1.77
N LEU A 24 4.83 -13.94 -1.19
CA LEU A 24 4.77 -12.95 -0.13
C LEU A 24 5.50 -13.41 1.13
N LYS A 25 5.38 -14.68 1.53
CA LYS A 25 6.14 -15.24 2.66
C LYS A 25 7.65 -15.11 2.45
N GLN A 26 8.13 -15.48 1.26
CA GLN A 26 9.55 -15.36 0.91
C GLN A 26 10.06 -13.91 0.97
N GLN A 27 9.25 -12.94 0.52
CA GLN A 27 9.62 -11.53 0.59
C GLN A 27 9.59 -10.96 2.01
N ILE A 28 8.64 -11.38 2.85
CA ILE A 28 8.52 -10.93 4.24
C ILE A 28 9.67 -11.48 5.10
N GLU A 29 10.10 -12.72 4.85
CA GLU A 29 11.21 -13.35 5.57
C GLU A 29 12.57 -12.68 5.27
N GLY A 30 12.75 -12.10 4.07
CA GLY A 30 14.01 -11.44 3.67
C GLY A 30 14.11 -9.94 4.00
N ALA A 31 13.00 -9.23 4.25
CA ALA A 31 12.98 -7.76 4.23
C ALA A 31 13.21 -7.06 5.59
N GLY A 32 13.44 -7.79 6.69
CA GLY A 32 13.75 -7.21 8.02
C GLY A 32 12.62 -6.39 8.69
N LYS A 33 11.53 -6.07 7.98
CA LYS A 33 10.28 -5.52 8.51
C LYS A 33 9.18 -6.59 8.44
N SER A 34 8.63 -6.96 9.59
CA SER A 34 7.60 -8.01 9.68
C SER A 34 6.21 -7.46 9.32
N THR A 35 5.86 -7.51 8.04
CA THR A 35 4.45 -7.41 7.61
C THR A 35 3.74 -8.68 8.04
N LYS A 36 2.71 -8.59 8.87
CA LYS A 36 2.02 -9.78 9.42
C LYS A 36 1.03 -10.35 8.39
N ILE A 37 1.05 -11.67 8.21
CA ILE A 37 -0.04 -12.38 7.53
C ILE A 37 -1.09 -12.74 8.58
N PHE A 38 -2.28 -12.13 8.46
CA PHE A 38 -3.42 -12.39 9.32
C PHE A 38 -4.32 -13.47 8.73
N THR A 39 -5.00 -14.21 9.60
CA THR A 39 -6.05 -15.17 9.22
C THR A 39 -7.39 -14.46 9.01
N THR A 40 -8.31 -15.10 8.28
CA THR A 40 -9.68 -14.59 8.12
C THR A 40 -10.37 -14.41 9.49
N GLU A 41 -10.15 -15.31 10.43
CA GLU A 41 -10.78 -15.34 11.75
C GLU A 41 -10.28 -14.20 12.63
N GLU A 42 -8.97 -13.93 12.65
CA GLU A 42 -8.43 -12.77 13.38
C GLU A 42 -9.10 -11.47 12.92
N LEU A 43 -9.20 -11.25 11.60
CA LEU A 43 -9.80 -10.03 11.07
C LEU A 43 -11.32 -9.97 11.24
N LYS A 44 -12.02 -11.12 11.19
CA LYS A 44 -13.44 -11.20 11.54
C LYS A 44 -13.68 -10.84 12.99
N LEU A 45 -12.89 -11.37 13.92
CA LEU A 45 -13.01 -11.02 15.34
C LEU A 45 -12.74 -9.53 15.56
N ALA A 46 -11.66 -9.01 14.96
CA ALA A 46 -11.27 -7.62 15.09
C ALA A 46 -12.34 -6.62 14.61
N THR A 47 -13.13 -7.02 13.60
CA THR A 47 -14.15 -6.17 12.97
C THR A 47 -15.58 -6.50 13.41
N ASN A 48 -15.76 -7.37 14.41
CA ASN A 48 -17.08 -7.90 14.77
C ASN A 48 -17.86 -8.43 13.54
N ASN A 49 -17.20 -9.29 12.77
CA ASN A 49 -17.67 -9.85 11.51
C ASN A 49 -17.99 -8.79 10.44
N TYR A 50 -17.08 -7.82 10.23
CA TYR A 50 -17.24 -6.72 9.28
C TYR A 50 -18.55 -5.93 9.49
N ASN A 51 -18.86 -5.60 10.74
CA ASN A 51 -20.05 -4.86 11.11
C ASN A 51 -20.10 -3.48 10.41
N GLN A 52 -21.27 -3.08 9.89
CA GLN A 52 -21.44 -1.81 9.17
C GLN A 52 -21.14 -0.58 10.04
N ASN A 53 -21.39 -0.65 11.35
CA ASN A 53 -21.10 0.44 12.29
C ASN A 53 -19.58 0.66 12.50
N ARG A 54 -18.74 -0.23 11.96
CA ARG A 54 -17.28 -0.09 11.98
C ARG A 54 -16.72 0.44 10.66
N ILE A 55 -17.56 0.79 9.68
CA ILE A 55 -17.09 1.37 8.43
C ILE A 55 -16.59 2.79 8.71
N ILE A 56 -15.36 3.07 8.29
CA ILE A 56 -14.71 4.39 8.41
C ILE A 56 -14.41 5.02 7.04
N GLY A 57 -14.61 4.28 5.96
CA GLY A 57 -14.48 4.78 4.60
C GLY A 57 -15.04 3.80 3.58
N GLN A 58 -15.65 4.33 2.52
CA GLN A 58 -16.18 3.53 1.42
C GLN A 58 -16.01 4.27 0.09
N GLY A 59 -15.49 3.60 -0.93
CA GLY A 59 -15.19 4.23 -2.21
C GLY A 59 -14.95 3.23 -3.35
N GLY A 60 -14.27 3.70 -4.39
CA GLY A 60 -13.88 2.87 -5.56
C GLY A 60 -12.94 1.73 -5.16
N SER A 61 -11.96 2.02 -4.31
CA SER A 61 -10.94 1.07 -3.84
C SER A 61 -11.45 0.05 -2.80
N GLY A 62 -12.73 0.11 -2.39
CA GLY A 62 -13.32 -0.84 -1.45
C GLY A 62 -14.02 -0.21 -0.25
N THR A 63 -14.10 -0.97 0.84
CA THR A 63 -14.65 -0.54 2.14
C THR A 63 -13.57 -0.71 3.20
N VAL A 64 -13.39 0.29 4.06
CA VAL A 64 -12.42 0.29 5.15
C VAL A 64 -13.17 0.18 6.48
N TYR A 65 -12.77 -0.79 7.29
CA TYR A 65 -13.35 -1.07 8.61
C TYR A 65 -12.36 -0.73 9.72
N LYS A 66 -12.83 -0.14 10.81
CA LYS A 66 -12.09 -0.01 12.07
C LYS A 66 -12.09 -1.34 12.81
N GLY A 67 -10.91 -1.92 12.98
CA GLY A 67 -10.68 -3.16 13.72
C GLY A 67 -9.96 -2.93 15.05
N ILE A 68 -10.14 -3.86 15.99
CA ILE A 68 -9.34 -3.94 17.22
C ILE A 68 -8.72 -5.33 17.25
N LEU A 69 -7.39 -5.42 17.13
CA LEU A 69 -6.66 -6.69 17.16
C LEU A 69 -6.65 -7.29 18.59
N SER A 70 -6.25 -8.56 18.71
CA SER A 70 -6.19 -9.27 19.99
C SER A 70 -5.21 -8.66 21.00
N ASP A 71 -4.22 -7.91 20.52
CA ASP A 71 -3.27 -7.13 21.33
C ASP A 71 -3.73 -5.69 21.59
N HIS A 72 -5.03 -5.42 21.40
CA HIS A 72 -5.69 -4.13 21.57
C HIS A 72 -5.26 -3.03 20.60
N ARG A 73 -4.39 -3.30 19.62
CA ARG A 73 -4.06 -2.32 18.58
C ARG A 73 -5.28 -2.03 17.70
N ILE A 74 -5.56 -0.75 17.51
CA ILE A 74 -6.61 -0.27 16.59
C ILE A 74 -6.03 -0.22 15.18
N VAL A 75 -6.75 -0.77 14.21
CA VAL A 75 -6.30 -0.90 12.82
C VAL A 75 -7.38 -0.49 11.82
N ALA A 76 -6.96 -0.11 10.62
CA ALA A 76 -7.83 0.07 9.47
C ALA A 76 -7.72 -1.13 8.53
N ILE A 77 -8.84 -1.82 8.27
CA ILE A 77 -8.89 -3.04 7.44
C ILE A 77 -9.61 -2.70 6.14
N LYS A 78 -8.85 -2.61 5.04
CA LYS A 78 -9.38 -2.36 3.69
C LYS A 78 -9.79 -3.68 3.05
N LYS A 79 -11.05 -3.75 2.65
CA LYS A 79 -11.67 -4.86 1.93
C LYS A 79 -12.14 -4.37 0.56
N SER A 80 -11.51 -4.86 -0.50
CA SER A 80 -11.92 -4.56 -1.87
C SER A 80 -13.29 -5.19 -2.18
N LYS A 81 -14.06 -4.58 -3.08
CA LYS A 81 -15.46 -4.99 -3.36
C LYS A 81 -15.54 -6.31 -4.14
N ASN A 82 -14.85 -6.40 -5.27
CA ASN A 82 -14.72 -7.58 -6.13
C ASN A 82 -13.33 -7.58 -6.78
N ILE A 83 -12.80 -8.75 -7.16
CA ILE A 83 -11.55 -8.84 -7.92
C ILE A 83 -11.88 -8.94 -9.40
N ASP A 84 -11.39 -7.97 -10.15
CA ASP A 84 -10.84 -8.19 -11.49
C ASP A 84 -9.30 -8.25 -11.39
N GLU A 85 -8.61 -8.61 -12.47
CA GLU A 85 -7.13 -8.67 -12.48
C GLU A 85 -6.47 -7.34 -12.08
N SER A 86 -7.13 -6.19 -12.35
CA SER A 86 -6.65 -4.87 -11.96
C SER A 86 -6.61 -4.70 -10.44
N GLN A 87 -7.67 -5.12 -9.74
CA GLN A 87 -7.74 -5.03 -8.27
C GLN A 87 -6.70 -5.92 -7.57
N LEU A 88 -6.43 -7.11 -8.12
CA LEU A 88 -5.34 -7.95 -7.60
C LEU A 88 -3.97 -7.29 -7.82
N GLY A 89 -3.76 -6.65 -8.98
CA GLY A 89 -2.56 -5.86 -9.27
C GLY A 89 -2.37 -4.69 -8.30
N GLN A 90 -3.44 -3.95 -8.00
CA GLN A 90 -3.42 -2.85 -7.01
C GLN A 90 -3.03 -3.36 -5.62
N PHE A 91 -3.62 -4.48 -5.18
CA PHE A 91 -3.27 -5.11 -3.91
C PHE A 91 -1.79 -5.49 -3.83
N ILE A 92 -1.26 -6.17 -4.87
CA ILE A 92 0.15 -6.56 -4.93
C ILE A 92 1.05 -5.32 -4.89
N ASN A 93 0.71 -4.29 -5.67
CA ASN A 93 1.46 -3.03 -5.69
C ASN A 93 1.51 -2.38 -4.30
N GLU A 94 0.37 -2.26 -3.60
CA GLU A 94 0.34 -1.66 -2.26
C GLU A 94 1.24 -2.40 -1.28
N ILE A 95 1.20 -3.74 -1.26
CA ILE A 95 2.07 -4.54 -0.39
C ILE A 95 3.54 -4.31 -0.72
N VAL A 96 3.91 -4.46 -1.98
CA VAL A 96 5.31 -4.40 -2.40
C VAL A 96 5.90 -3.00 -2.18
N ILE A 97 5.11 -1.95 -2.40
CA ILE A 97 5.52 -0.55 -2.18
C ILE A 97 5.60 -0.24 -0.68
N LEU A 98 4.54 -0.50 0.09
CA LEU A 98 4.47 -0.08 1.49
C LEU A 98 5.36 -0.91 2.43
N THR A 99 5.74 -2.13 2.05
CA THR A 99 6.75 -2.91 2.79
C THR A 99 8.13 -2.25 2.72
N GLN A 100 8.45 -1.57 1.61
CA GLN A 100 9.76 -0.94 1.40
C GLN A 100 9.82 0.48 1.98
N ILE A 101 8.69 1.16 2.08
CA ILE A 101 8.62 2.53 2.61
C ILE A 101 8.68 2.54 4.14
N ASN A 102 9.33 3.54 4.71
CA ASN A 102 9.22 3.88 6.13
C ASN A 102 9.32 5.39 6.31
N HIS A 103 8.18 6.05 6.45
CA HIS A 103 8.12 7.50 6.60
C HIS A 103 6.98 7.88 7.54
N ARG A 104 7.21 8.86 8.43
CA ARG A 104 6.23 9.25 9.46
C ARG A 104 4.91 9.77 8.85
N ASN A 105 5.01 10.43 7.70
CA ASN A 105 3.88 11.01 6.94
C ASN A 105 3.38 10.09 5.81
N VAL A 106 3.65 8.78 5.87
CA VAL A 106 3.03 7.76 5.01
C VAL A 106 2.31 6.77 5.91
N VAL A 107 1.09 6.36 5.54
CA VAL A 107 0.33 5.38 6.30
C VAL A 107 1.07 4.04 6.32
N LYS A 108 1.31 3.51 7.53
CA LYS A 108 2.02 2.25 7.73
C LYS A 108 1.12 1.05 7.44
N LEU A 109 1.57 0.20 6.52
CA LEU A 109 1.02 -1.14 6.35
C LEU A 109 1.49 -2.04 7.49
N ILE A 110 0.54 -2.65 8.21
CA ILE A 110 0.80 -3.60 9.31
C ILE A 110 0.83 -5.02 8.76
N GLY A 111 -0.04 -5.34 7.79
CA GLY A 111 -0.19 -6.69 7.30
C GLY A 111 -1.26 -6.87 6.24
N CYS A 112 -1.52 -8.13 5.92
CA CYS A 112 -2.56 -8.51 4.99
C CYS A 112 -3.19 -9.85 5.35
N CYS A 113 -4.36 -10.17 4.81
CA CYS A 113 -4.95 -11.51 4.85
C CYS A 113 -5.20 -12.01 3.42
N LEU A 114 -4.76 -13.24 3.16
CA LEU A 114 -4.80 -13.89 1.85
C LEU A 114 -5.75 -15.09 1.80
N GLU A 115 -6.38 -15.45 2.92
CA GLU A 115 -7.26 -16.63 3.06
C GLU A 115 -8.67 -16.40 2.49
N ASN A 116 -8.97 -15.18 2.08
CA ASN A 116 -10.24 -14.78 1.48
C ASN A 116 -10.14 -14.77 -0.05
N GLN A 117 -11.30 -14.92 -0.71
CA GLN A 117 -11.40 -14.71 -2.16
C GLN A 117 -10.85 -13.35 -2.57
N VAL A 118 -11.08 -12.33 -1.74
CA VAL A 118 -10.52 -10.98 -1.91
C VAL A 118 -9.53 -10.73 -0.78
N PRO A 119 -8.23 -10.49 -1.08
CA PRO A 119 -7.26 -10.13 -0.08
C PRO A 119 -7.66 -8.87 0.70
N LEU A 120 -7.18 -8.81 1.94
CA LEU A 120 -7.44 -7.69 2.85
C LEU A 120 -6.12 -7.05 3.21
N LEU A 121 -6.10 -5.71 3.26
CA LEU A 121 -4.95 -4.94 3.74
C LEU A 121 -5.25 -4.38 5.12
N VAL A 122 -4.26 -4.42 6.00
CA VAL A 122 -4.36 -3.99 7.40
C VAL A 122 -3.33 -2.89 7.61
N TYR A 123 -3.80 -1.68 7.92
CA TYR A 123 -2.98 -0.50 8.14
C TYR A 123 -3.07 -0.04 9.59
N GLU A 124 -2.14 0.83 9.99
CA GLU A 124 -2.34 1.67 11.15
C GLU A 124 -3.65 2.46 11.04
N PHE A 125 -4.33 2.66 12.17
CA PHE A 125 -5.51 3.51 12.21
C PHE A 125 -5.11 4.97 12.42
N VAL A 126 -5.62 5.86 11.57
CA VAL A 126 -5.39 7.31 11.64
C VAL A 126 -6.69 8.00 12.06
N SER A 127 -6.65 8.72 13.18
CA SER A 127 -7.82 8.97 14.04
C SER A 127 -8.73 10.12 13.60
N ASN A 128 -8.21 11.15 12.94
CA ASN A 128 -8.96 12.36 12.54
C ASN A 128 -9.45 12.32 11.08
N GLY A 129 -9.54 11.14 10.45
CA GLY A 129 -10.13 11.01 9.12
C GLY A 129 -9.31 11.67 8.01
N THR A 130 -9.98 12.11 6.94
CA THR A 130 -9.34 12.65 5.72
C THR A 130 -9.28 14.17 5.73
N LEU A 131 -8.26 14.75 5.10
CA LEU A 131 -8.17 16.18 4.86
C LEU A 131 -9.37 16.70 4.04
N PHE A 132 -9.91 15.88 3.13
CA PHE A 132 -11.11 16.22 2.37
C PHE A 132 -12.30 16.56 3.29
N HIS A 133 -12.54 15.72 4.31
CA HIS A 133 -13.63 15.93 5.27
C HIS A 133 -13.46 17.29 5.98
N HIS A 134 -12.27 17.59 6.49
CA HIS A 134 -12.00 18.84 7.20
C HIS A 134 -12.04 20.10 6.31
N LEU A 135 -11.81 19.98 5.01
CA LEU A 135 -11.84 21.11 4.08
C LEU A 135 -13.23 21.40 3.52
N HIS A 136 -14.06 20.36 3.35
CA HIS A 136 -15.28 20.46 2.55
C HIS A 136 -16.57 20.09 3.29
N GLU A 137 -16.50 19.24 4.31
CA GLU A 137 -17.69 18.83 5.06
C GLU A 137 -17.87 19.73 6.28
N LYS A 138 -18.98 20.47 6.28
CA LYS A 138 -19.40 21.27 7.44
C LYS A 138 -20.14 20.38 8.43
N SER A 139 -19.43 19.46 9.07
CA SER A 139 -19.98 18.74 10.23
C SER A 139 -19.86 19.68 11.44
N GLY A 140 -21.02 20.10 11.96
CA GLY A 140 -21.11 20.98 13.13
C GLY A 140 -20.23 20.45 14.26
N GLU A 141 -19.45 21.37 14.84
CA GLU A 141 -18.45 21.19 15.91
C GLU A 141 -17.02 20.80 15.49
N MET A 142 -16.75 20.34 14.25
CA MET A 142 -15.35 20.16 13.82
C MET A 142 -14.76 21.53 13.45
N SER A 143 -13.97 22.10 14.36
CA SER A 143 -13.29 23.39 14.16
C SER A 143 -12.53 23.40 12.84
N SER A 144 -12.78 24.40 12.00
CA SER A 144 -12.04 24.60 10.75
C SER A 144 -10.54 24.54 11.01
N ILE A 145 -9.82 23.68 10.29
CA ILE A 145 -8.35 23.58 10.41
C ILE A 145 -7.74 24.97 10.24
N SER A 146 -6.89 25.36 11.20
CA SER A 146 -6.22 26.66 11.22
C SER A 146 -5.32 26.85 10.00
N TRP A 147 -4.96 28.10 9.67
CA TRP A 147 -4.04 28.36 8.57
C TRP A 147 -2.66 27.74 8.80
N GLU A 148 -2.17 27.77 10.04
CA GLU A 148 -0.90 27.17 10.43
C GLU A 148 -0.91 25.66 10.21
N ASP A 149 -1.98 24.98 10.65
CA ASP A 149 -2.15 23.54 10.42
C ASP A 149 -2.23 23.20 8.93
N ARG A 150 -2.91 24.02 8.12
CA ARG A 150 -2.96 23.82 6.66
C ARG A 150 -1.59 23.88 6.03
N LEU A 151 -0.76 24.85 6.41
CA LEU A 151 0.62 24.97 5.95
C LEU A 151 1.44 23.75 6.36
N ARG A 152 1.34 23.33 7.63
CA ARG A 152 2.02 22.14 8.15
C ARG A 152 1.62 20.87 7.39
N ILE A 153 0.32 20.65 7.19
CA ILE A 153 -0.22 19.51 6.42
C ILE A 153 0.32 19.51 4.99
N ALA A 154 0.37 20.67 4.33
CA ALA A 154 0.91 20.80 2.98
C ALA A 154 2.40 20.45 2.94
N THR A 155 3.19 20.99 3.88
CA THR A 155 4.62 20.71 4.01
C THR A 155 4.89 19.23 4.28
N GLU A 156 4.16 18.61 5.21
CA GLU A 156 4.31 17.20 5.56
C GLU A 156 3.92 16.27 4.40
N SER A 157 2.84 16.58 3.70
CA SER A 157 2.40 15.83 2.51
C SER A 157 3.43 15.94 1.38
N ALA A 158 3.93 17.15 1.12
CA ALA A 158 4.99 17.38 0.12
C ALA A 158 6.29 16.67 0.50
N GLY A 159 6.67 16.69 1.78
CA GLY A 159 7.83 15.98 2.31
C GLY A 159 7.72 14.47 2.13
N ALA A 160 6.55 13.89 2.40
CA ALA A 160 6.28 12.48 2.13
C ALA A 160 6.44 12.14 0.65
N LEU A 161 5.87 12.94 -0.25
CA LEU A 161 5.97 12.73 -1.69
C LEU A 161 7.41 12.88 -2.20
N SER A 162 8.15 13.87 -1.69
CA SER A 162 9.57 14.05 -2.00
C SER A 162 10.39 12.84 -1.56
N TYR A 163 10.14 12.33 -0.35
CA TYR A 163 10.75 11.09 0.13
C TYR A 163 10.47 9.92 -0.83
N LEU A 164 9.20 9.72 -1.23
CA LEU A 164 8.81 8.65 -2.14
C LEU A 164 9.51 8.74 -3.50
N HIS A 165 9.67 9.96 -4.03
CA HIS A 165 10.28 10.19 -5.33
C HIS A 165 11.80 10.05 -5.32
N SER A 166 12.47 10.43 -4.24
CA SER A 166 13.93 10.67 -4.29
C SER A 166 14.74 9.93 -3.22
N ALA A 167 14.14 9.63 -2.05
CA ALA A 167 14.89 9.09 -0.90
C ALA A 167 14.47 7.65 -0.51
N ALA A 168 13.34 7.16 -1.02
CA ALA A 168 12.97 5.77 -0.89
C ALA A 168 13.97 4.86 -1.64
N SER A 169 14.20 3.64 -1.14
CA SER A 169 15.16 2.70 -1.75
C SER A 169 14.86 2.37 -3.22
N ILE A 170 13.59 2.48 -3.61
CA ILE A 170 13.14 2.48 -5.00
C ILE A 170 12.23 3.70 -5.16
N PRO A 171 12.47 4.60 -6.14
CA PRO A 171 11.57 5.70 -6.42
C PRO A 171 10.15 5.22 -6.71
N VAL A 172 9.17 5.78 -6.00
CA VAL A 172 7.74 5.46 -6.11
C VAL A 172 6.95 6.70 -6.50
N ILE A 173 6.22 6.64 -7.61
CA ILE A 173 5.27 7.69 -8.01
C ILE A 173 3.89 7.31 -7.51
N HIS A 174 3.27 8.15 -6.66
CA HIS A 174 2.00 7.82 -6.01
C HIS A 174 0.81 7.72 -6.99
N ARG A 175 0.74 8.64 -7.96
CA ARG A 175 -0.28 8.74 -9.03
C ARG A 175 -1.74 9.03 -8.62
N ASP A 176 -2.07 9.13 -7.33
CA ASP A 176 -3.43 9.42 -6.84
C ASP A 176 -3.40 10.36 -5.63
N VAL A 177 -2.67 11.47 -5.75
CA VAL A 177 -2.58 12.48 -4.69
C VAL A 177 -3.83 13.34 -4.72
N LYS A 178 -4.63 13.27 -3.65
CA LYS A 178 -5.85 14.06 -3.43
C LYS A 178 -6.12 14.20 -1.94
N SER A 179 -6.91 15.19 -1.54
CA SER A 179 -7.23 15.43 -0.11
C SER A 179 -7.95 14.25 0.57
N ALA A 180 -8.63 13.38 -0.19
CA ALA A 180 -9.23 12.16 0.34
C ALA A 180 -8.19 11.07 0.69
N ASN A 181 -6.98 11.16 0.13
CA ASN A 181 -5.86 10.25 0.35
C ASN A 181 -4.79 10.84 1.31
N ILE A 182 -5.10 11.98 1.94
CA ILE A 182 -4.30 12.55 3.02
C ILE A 182 -5.10 12.37 4.30
N LEU A 183 -4.63 11.50 5.19
CA LEU A 183 -5.24 11.25 6.50
C LEU A 183 -4.58 12.14 7.56
N LEU A 184 -5.33 12.47 8.61
CA LEU A 184 -4.86 13.29 9.73
C LEU A 184 -4.97 12.49 11.03
N ASP A 185 -3.92 12.47 11.84
CA ASP A 185 -3.98 11.89 13.19
C ASP A 185 -4.51 12.89 14.24
N GLU A 186 -4.55 12.51 15.52
CA GLU A 186 -5.04 13.34 16.62
C GLU A 186 -4.35 14.70 16.75
N HIS A 187 -3.14 14.84 16.21
CA HIS A 187 -2.34 16.06 16.25
C HIS A 187 -2.36 16.84 14.93
N TYR A 188 -3.26 16.47 14.00
CA TYR A 188 -3.30 16.95 12.63
C TYR A 188 -2.02 16.70 11.82
N THR A 189 -1.21 15.70 12.22
CA THR A 189 -0.07 15.27 11.40
C THR A 189 -0.59 14.53 10.17
N ALA A 190 -0.10 14.93 9.00
CA ALA A 190 -0.54 14.39 7.72
C ALA A 190 0.11 13.04 7.41
N LYS A 191 -0.69 12.11 6.89
CA LYS A 191 -0.24 10.79 6.40
C LYS A 191 -0.82 10.50 5.03
N VAL A 192 0.04 10.32 4.03
CA VAL A 192 -0.33 9.95 2.66
C VAL A 192 -0.74 8.48 2.60
N ALA A 193 -1.85 8.18 1.93
CA ALA A 193 -2.52 6.89 1.88
C ALA A 193 -2.95 6.48 0.45
N ASP A 194 -3.40 5.24 0.28
CA ASP A 194 -3.94 4.65 -0.96
C ASP A 194 -2.92 4.53 -2.12
N PHE A 195 -2.01 3.57 -2.00
CA PHE A 195 -0.92 3.34 -2.95
C PHE A 195 -1.29 2.38 -4.10
N GLY A 196 -2.59 2.05 -4.27
CA GLY A 196 -3.02 1.02 -5.24
C GLY A 196 -2.69 1.37 -6.69
N ALA A 197 -2.75 2.66 -7.03
CA ALA A 197 -2.38 3.17 -8.35
C ALA A 197 -0.89 3.50 -8.46
N SER A 198 -0.13 3.42 -7.36
CA SER A 198 1.28 3.79 -7.35
C SER A 198 2.09 2.82 -8.20
N SER A 199 3.17 3.35 -8.75
CA SER A 199 4.15 2.55 -9.45
C SER A 199 5.53 2.89 -8.94
N PHE A 200 6.46 1.95 -9.04
CA PHE A 200 7.85 2.36 -9.12
C PHE A 200 8.02 3.35 -10.28
N GLY A 201 9.08 4.15 -10.28
CA GLY A 201 9.43 5.04 -11.39
C GLY A 201 9.71 4.31 -12.71
N VAL A 202 8.97 3.25 -13.07
CA VAL A 202 9.07 2.46 -14.28
C VAL A 202 9.06 3.36 -15.50
N VAL A 203 8.17 4.37 -15.57
CA VAL A 203 8.16 5.33 -16.69
C VAL A 203 9.47 6.11 -16.77
N LEU A 204 10.03 6.51 -15.63
CA LEU A 204 11.35 7.16 -15.62
C LEU A 204 12.45 6.18 -16.08
N ALA A 205 12.40 4.92 -15.65
CA ALA A 205 13.31 3.90 -16.12
C ALA A 205 13.14 3.61 -17.62
N GLU A 206 11.92 3.58 -18.15
CA GLU A 206 11.63 3.46 -19.59
C GLU A 206 12.21 4.64 -20.35
N LEU A 207 12.02 5.88 -19.86
CA LEU A 207 12.56 7.09 -20.50
C LEU A 207 14.08 7.09 -20.52
N LEU A 208 14.73 6.67 -19.43
CA LEU A 208 16.19 6.68 -19.32
C LEU A 208 16.83 5.53 -20.10
N THR A 209 16.15 4.38 -20.20
CA THR A 209 16.77 3.15 -20.71
C THR A 209 16.22 2.67 -22.05
N GLY A 210 15.11 3.25 -22.53
CA GLY A 210 14.40 2.80 -23.73
C GLY A 210 13.84 1.38 -23.64
N LYS A 211 13.94 0.71 -22.47
CA LYS A 211 13.59 -0.70 -22.29
C LYS A 211 12.11 -0.84 -21.91
N LYS A 212 11.51 -1.98 -22.26
CA LYS A 212 10.12 -2.31 -21.88
C LYS A 212 9.98 -2.57 -20.37
N PRO A 213 8.83 -2.28 -19.73
CA PRO A 213 8.55 -2.51 -18.31
C PRO A 213 8.76 -3.95 -17.86
N LEU A 214 8.41 -4.88 -18.74
CA LEU A 214 8.54 -6.32 -18.56
C LEU A 214 9.33 -6.88 -19.72
N CYS A 215 10.40 -7.63 -19.42
CA CYS A 215 11.25 -8.29 -20.40
C CYS A 215 11.44 -9.76 -19.97
N LEU A 216 10.69 -10.66 -20.60
CA LEU A 216 10.67 -12.09 -20.24
C LEU A 216 11.98 -12.82 -20.53
N GLU A 217 12.82 -12.24 -21.40
CA GLU A 217 14.14 -12.74 -21.77
C GLU A 217 15.19 -12.52 -20.68
N ARG A 218 14.94 -11.64 -19.70
CA ARG A 218 15.84 -11.40 -18.56
C ARG A 218 15.67 -12.46 -17.47
N SER A 219 16.69 -12.54 -16.60
CA SER A 219 16.62 -13.36 -15.38
C SER A 219 15.42 -12.97 -14.53
N GLN A 220 14.92 -13.90 -13.72
CA GLN A 220 13.69 -13.71 -12.94
C GLN A 220 13.71 -12.44 -12.07
N GLU A 221 14.88 -12.07 -11.56
CA GLU A 221 15.12 -10.87 -10.74
C GLU A 221 15.15 -9.57 -11.56
N GLN A 222 15.47 -9.66 -12.85
CA GLN A 222 15.64 -8.52 -13.77
C GLN A 222 14.48 -8.35 -14.77
N ARG A 223 13.48 -9.24 -14.74
CA ARG A 223 12.30 -9.19 -15.63
C ARG A 223 11.53 -7.89 -15.51
N ASN A 224 11.42 -7.36 -14.30
CA ASN A 224 10.79 -6.08 -14.03
C ASN A 224 11.83 -4.96 -14.24
N LEU A 225 11.53 -4.01 -15.14
CA LEU A 225 12.45 -2.94 -15.48
C LEU A 225 12.79 -2.05 -14.29
N ALA A 226 11.84 -1.77 -13.38
CA ALA A 226 12.15 -0.99 -12.19
C ALA A 226 13.11 -1.76 -11.27
N ALA A 227 12.90 -3.06 -11.06
CA ALA A 227 13.82 -3.88 -10.28
C ALA A 227 15.21 -3.94 -10.92
N TYR A 228 15.30 -4.13 -12.23
CA TYR A 228 16.55 -4.15 -12.98
C TYR A 228 17.28 -2.80 -12.97
N PHE A 229 16.56 -1.70 -13.17
CA PHE A 229 17.10 -0.34 -13.10
C PHE A 229 17.66 -0.04 -11.71
N VAL A 230 16.93 -0.45 -10.66
CA VAL A 230 17.36 -0.32 -9.26
C VAL A 230 18.58 -1.19 -8.96
N LEU A 231 18.62 -2.45 -9.41
CA LEU A 231 19.80 -3.31 -9.24
C LEU A 231 21.02 -2.67 -9.89
N SER A 232 20.83 -2.12 -11.09
CA SER A 232 21.90 -1.42 -11.83
C SER A 232 22.37 -0.16 -11.10
N LEU A 233 21.47 0.59 -10.44
CA LEU A 233 21.85 1.69 -9.56
C LEU A 233 22.69 1.21 -8.35
N LYS A 234 22.21 0.19 -7.64
CA LYS A 234 22.89 -0.34 -6.43
C LYS A 234 24.26 -0.93 -6.72
N GLU A 235 24.42 -1.49 -7.92
CA GLU A 235 25.67 -2.10 -8.37
C GLU A 235 26.58 -1.10 -9.10
N ASN A 236 26.25 0.20 -9.12
CA ASN A 236 26.97 1.24 -9.89
C ASN A 236 27.08 0.96 -11.40
N ARG A 237 26.14 0.18 -11.96
CA ARG A 237 26.05 -0.16 -13.39
C ARG A 237 25.01 0.67 -14.14
N LEU A 238 24.59 1.81 -13.58
CA LEU A 238 23.52 2.64 -14.15
C LEU A 238 23.83 3.05 -15.61
N PHE A 239 25.06 3.47 -15.90
CA PHE A 239 25.46 3.93 -17.23
C PHE A 239 25.46 2.83 -18.29
N GLU A 240 25.51 1.55 -17.90
CA GLU A 240 25.36 0.42 -18.84
C GLU A 240 23.91 0.20 -19.27
N VAL A 241 22.96 0.78 -18.54
CA VAL A 241 21.53 0.51 -18.70
C VAL A 241 20.79 1.70 -19.31
N ILE A 242 21.28 2.92 -19.10
CA ILE A 242 20.78 4.16 -19.73
C ILE A 242 21.12 4.13 -21.24
N GLU A 243 20.24 4.64 -22.09
CA GLU A 243 20.53 4.74 -23.52
C GLU A 243 21.69 5.70 -23.78
N ALA A 244 22.60 5.31 -24.69
CA ALA A 244 23.77 6.11 -25.03
C ALA A 244 23.44 7.56 -25.45
N ARG A 245 22.29 7.79 -26.11
CA ARG A 245 21.84 9.14 -26.47
C ARG A 245 21.52 10.02 -25.26
N VAL A 246 20.98 9.44 -24.18
CA VAL A 246 20.67 10.16 -22.93
C VAL A 246 21.93 10.42 -22.13
N VAL A 247 22.96 9.57 -22.25
CA VAL A 247 24.25 9.74 -21.59
C VAL A 247 25.10 10.85 -22.24
N ASN A 248 24.86 11.15 -23.52
CA ASN A 248 25.67 12.08 -24.31
C ASN A 248 25.04 13.49 -24.48
N GLU A 249 23.96 13.79 -23.75
CA GLU A 249 23.36 15.14 -23.62
C GLU A 249 23.89 15.87 -22.37
#